data_AF-A0A7S1NBM0-F1
#
_entry.id   AF-A0A7S1NBM0-F1
#
_cell.length_a   1.000
_cell.length_b   1.000
_cell.length_c   1.000
_cell.angle_alpha   90.00
_cell.angle_beta   90.00
_cell.angle_gamma   90.00
#
_symmetry.space_group_name_H-M   'P 1'
#
loop_
_entity.id
_entity.type
_entity.pdbx_description
1 polymer ?
#
loop_
_entity_poly.entity_id
_entity_poly.type
_entity_poly.pdbx_seq_one_letter_code
_entity_poly.pdbx_strand_id
1 'polypeptide(L)'
;EAFHQKIQHNIGKLLDAWNESTTHNLHHVWRIFHISQKDKGQHHQMCIWGPVFVITSDPNAALEEDPPLVLEVNFHPDIANLIKEFRAMRHLGMVSQLKYDISGAALSAEEVYPHAVALSDTVRTFYYVHSQISPELQPLLAAETNDFHELMRDGMKLDWDLLINIKRLEKFGKNLYNAVHHYREKFRDLVRKVQKIEQC
;
A
#
# COMPACT_ATOMS: atom_id res chain seq x y z
N GLU A 1 10.31 29.33 -34.55
CA GLU A 1 11.33 29.22 -33.47
C GLU A 1 10.85 29.76 -32.12
N ALA A 2 10.35 31.00 -32.03
CA ALA A 2 9.85 31.57 -30.75
C ALA A 2 8.76 30.74 -30.03
N PHE A 3 7.86 30.10 -30.79
CA PHE A 3 6.83 29.21 -30.21
C PHE A 3 7.43 27.95 -29.56
N HIS A 4 8.41 27.32 -30.21
CA HIS A 4 9.10 26.15 -29.67
C HIS A 4 9.86 26.51 -28.38
N GLN A 5 10.55 27.64 -28.36
CA GLN A 5 11.23 28.13 -27.16
C GLN A 5 10.25 28.40 -26.00
N LYS A 6 9.08 28.99 -26.30
CA LYS A 6 8.03 29.22 -25.30
C LYS A 6 7.47 27.91 -24.73
N ILE A 7 7.29 26.88 -25.56
CA ILE A 7 6.86 25.56 -25.10
C ILE A 7 7.91 24.94 -24.18
N GLN A 8 9.17 24.92 -24.61
CA GLN A 8 10.25 24.32 -23.81
C GLN A 8 10.41 25.02 -22.46
N HIS A 9 10.30 26.34 -22.43
CA HIS A 9 10.31 27.13 -21.19
C HIS A 9 9.16 26.79 -20.25
N ASN A 10 7.94 26.65 -20.79
CA ASN A 10 6.77 26.30 -19.99
C ASN A 10 6.87 24.87 -19.45
N ILE A 11 7.36 23.92 -20.26
CA ILE A 11 7.61 22.54 -19.84
C ILE A 11 8.64 22.51 -18.70
N GLY A 12 9.75 23.25 -18.83
CA GLY A 12 10.76 23.35 -17.79
C GLY A 12 10.19 23.85 -16.46
N LYS A 13 9.43 24.95 -16.47
CA LYS A 13 8.78 25.48 -15.26
C LYS A 13 7.81 24.49 -14.60
N LEU A 14 7.02 23.79 -15.41
CA LEU A 14 6.10 22.77 -14.89
C LEU A 14 6.85 21.60 -14.27
N LEU A 15 7.95 21.19 -14.89
CA LEU A 15 8.79 20.10 -14.39
C LEU A 15 9.48 20.49 -13.08
N ASP A 16 9.95 21.74 -12.96
CA ASP A 16 10.56 22.24 -11.73
C ASP A 16 9.54 22.26 -10.58
N ALA A 17 8.33 22.78 -10.83
CA ALA A 17 7.25 22.77 -9.85
C ALA A 17 6.84 21.34 -9.45
N TRP A 18 6.77 20.42 -10.42
CA TRP A 18 6.50 19.01 -10.15
C TRP A 18 7.63 18.37 -9.33
N ASN A 19 8.90 18.63 -9.67
CA ASN A 19 10.06 18.15 -8.93
C ASN A 19 10.02 18.63 -7.48
N GLU A 20 9.70 19.90 -7.24
CA GLU A 20 9.57 20.47 -5.89
C GLU A 20 8.45 19.80 -5.10
N SER A 21 7.25 19.70 -5.68
CA SER A 21 6.11 19.05 -5.05
C SER A 21 6.38 17.58 -4.71
N THR A 22 6.94 16.82 -5.65
CA THR A 22 7.26 15.41 -5.45
C THR A 22 8.37 15.22 -4.43
N THR A 23 9.39 16.09 -4.43
CA THR A 23 10.43 16.10 -3.39
C THR A 23 9.82 16.32 -2.00
N HIS A 24 8.90 17.29 -1.88
CA HIS A 24 8.20 17.55 -0.62
C HIS A 24 7.43 16.33 -0.13
N ASN A 25 6.65 15.70 -1.02
CA ASN A 25 5.88 14.50 -0.69
C ASN A 25 6.78 13.34 -0.25
N LEU A 26 7.88 13.13 -0.96
CA LEU A 26 8.87 12.08 -0.67
C LEU A 26 9.49 12.22 0.73
N HIS A 27 9.75 13.45 1.19
CA HIS A 27 10.39 13.66 2.50
C HIS A 27 9.42 13.85 3.66
N HIS A 28 8.21 14.37 3.42
CA HIS A 28 7.31 14.81 4.49
C HIS A 28 5.98 14.07 4.55
N VAL A 29 5.52 13.49 3.44
CA VAL A 29 4.19 12.87 3.36
C VAL A 29 4.32 11.34 3.31
N TRP A 30 5.13 10.83 2.39
CA TRP A 30 5.29 9.40 2.17
C TRP A 30 6.32 8.80 3.12
N ARG A 31 5.85 8.45 4.32
CA ARG A 31 6.63 7.93 5.45
C ARG A 31 7.41 6.64 5.22
N ILE A 32 7.27 6.01 4.05
CA ILE A 32 8.00 4.79 3.69
C ILE A 32 9.33 5.07 2.99
N PHE A 33 9.56 6.29 2.48
CA PHE A 33 10.80 6.57 1.77
C PHE A 33 11.86 7.13 2.72
N HIS A 34 13.03 6.52 2.67
CA HIS A 34 14.19 6.92 3.45
C HIS A 34 15.42 7.04 2.55
N ILE A 35 16.30 7.98 2.89
CA ILE A 35 17.57 8.16 2.20
C ILE A 35 18.52 7.06 2.68
N SER A 36 19.02 6.22 1.76
CA SER A 36 20.02 5.20 2.09
C SER A 36 21.35 5.84 2.49
N GLN A 37 21.85 5.55 3.69
CA GLN A 37 23.16 6.02 4.18
C GLN A 37 24.34 5.19 3.65
N LYS A 38 24.17 4.41 2.58
CA LYS A 38 25.28 3.62 2.01
C LYS A 38 26.17 4.51 1.16
N ASP A 39 27.36 4.76 1.70
CA ASP A 39 28.57 5.38 1.12
C ASP A 39 28.68 6.92 1.12
N LYS A 40 29.72 7.40 1.84
CA LYS A 40 30.12 8.81 2.06
C LYS A 40 30.63 9.54 0.80
N GLY A 41 30.09 9.26 -0.39
CA GLY A 41 30.59 9.86 -1.62
C GLY A 41 29.80 9.59 -2.90
N GLN A 42 28.65 8.91 -2.82
CA GLN A 42 27.75 8.72 -3.97
C GLN A 42 26.38 9.31 -3.66
N HIS A 43 25.66 9.74 -4.70
CA HIS A 43 24.30 10.27 -4.59
C HIS A 43 23.44 9.29 -3.77
N HIS A 44 22.85 9.76 -2.68
CA HIS A 44 22.10 8.90 -1.79
C HIS A 44 20.82 8.45 -2.49
N GLN A 45 20.72 7.16 -2.83
CA GLN A 45 19.50 6.64 -3.45
C GLN A 45 18.38 6.55 -2.41
N MET A 46 17.17 7.01 -2.77
CA MET A 46 15.98 6.77 -1.96
C MET A 46 15.63 5.28 -1.96
N CYS A 47 15.36 4.73 -0.79
CA CYS A 47 14.92 3.36 -0.57
C CYS A 47 13.61 3.35 0.21
N ILE A 48 12.84 2.28 0.05
CA ILE A 48 11.62 2.07 0.82
C ILE A 48 11.98 1.26 2.07
N TRP A 49 11.56 1.75 3.23
CA TRP A 49 11.73 1.09 4.52
C TRP A 49 10.54 1.38 5.44
N GLY A 50 10.48 0.71 6.59
CA GLY A 50 9.42 0.85 7.57
C GLY A 50 8.42 -0.30 7.53
N PRO A 51 7.47 -0.33 8.48
CA PRO A 51 6.54 -1.44 8.64
C PRO A 51 5.58 -1.53 7.44
N VAL A 52 5.25 -2.77 7.05
CA VAL A 52 4.28 -3.05 5.96
C VAL A 52 2.87 -2.66 6.36
N PHE A 53 2.51 -2.84 7.63
CA PHE A 53 1.20 -2.55 8.17
C PHE A 53 1.27 -1.41 9.18
N VAL A 54 0.23 -0.59 9.19
CA VAL A 54 0.05 0.50 10.13
C VAL A 54 -1.38 0.48 10.65
N ILE A 55 -1.55 0.95 11.89
CA ILE A 55 -2.87 1.16 12.48
C ILE A 55 -3.11 2.67 12.44
N THR A 56 -4.18 3.06 11.77
CA THR A 56 -4.61 4.46 11.60
C THR A 56 -6.00 4.61 12.20
N SER A 57 -6.37 5.82 12.61
CA SER A 57 -7.76 6.12 12.95
C SER A 57 -8.58 6.20 11.67
N ASP A 58 -9.82 5.69 11.67
CA ASP A 58 -10.70 5.78 10.51
C ASP A 58 -10.90 7.27 10.13
N PRO A 59 -10.48 7.68 8.92
CA PRO A 59 -10.61 9.05 8.48
C PRO A 59 -12.08 9.52 8.41
N ASN A 60 -13.05 8.61 8.26
CA ASN A 60 -14.47 8.95 8.21
C ASN A 60 -15.08 9.18 9.60
N ALA A 61 -14.43 8.68 10.64
CA ALA A 61 -14.88 8.80 12.03
C ALA A 61 -13.97 9.71 12.86
N ALA A 62 -13.08 10.49 12.22
CA ALA A 62 -12.09 11.33 12.90
C ALA A 62 -12.66 12.42 13.83
N LEU A 63 -13.98 12.70 13.75
CA LEU A 63 -14.69 13.64 14.61
C LEU A 63 -15.30 12.99 15.87
N GLU A 64 -15.23 11.66 15.98
CA GLU A 64 -15.71 10.92 17.14
C GLU A 64 -14.71 11.05 18.31
N GLU A 65 -15.20 10.99 19.55
CA GLU A 65 -14.34 11.08 20.75
C GLU A 65 -13.34 9.92 20.85
N ASP A 66 -13.69 8.75 20.28
CA ASP A 66 -12.83 7.57 20.19
C ASP A 66 -12.98 6.92 18.81
N PRO A 67 -12.26 7.41 17.78
CA PRO A 67 -12.42 6.92 16.42
C PRO A 67 -11.94 5.47 16.32
N PRO A 68 -12.69 4.58 15.64
CA PRO A 68 -12.28 3.21 15.45
C PRO A 68 -10.93 3.13 14.74
N LEU A 69 -10.10 2.19 15.19
CA LEU A 69 -8.79 1.92 14.61
C LEU A 69 -8.93 0.98 13.41
N VAL A 70 -8.28 1.33 12.31
CA VAL A 70 -8.24 0.58 11.07
C VAL A 70 -6.83 0.10 10.80
N LEU A 71 -6.74 -1.16 10.40
CA LEU A 71 -5.49 -1.74 9.90
C LEU A 71 -5.36 -1.46 8.41
N GLU A 72 -4.28 -0.81 8.03
CA GLU A 72 -3.98 -0.49 6.65
C GLU A 72 -2.58 -0.96 6.25
N VAL A 73 -2.38 -1.18 4.95
CA VAL A 73 -1.04 -1.35 4.40
C VAL A 73 -0.41 0.04 4.31
N ASN A 74 0.81 0.17 4.80
CA ASN A 74 1.58 1.40 4.80
C ASN A 74 2.09 1.72 3.38
N PHE A 75 1.19 2.10 2.50
CA PHE A 75 1.48 2.46 1.12
C PHE A 75 0.50 3.55 0.67
N HIS A 76 0.99 4.78 0.61
CA HIS A 76 0.14 5.95 0.34
C HIS A 76 -0.44 5.90 -1.09
N PRO A 77 -1.74 6.19 -1.29
CA PRO A 77 -2.39 6.10 -2.60
C PRO A 77 -1.70 6.96 -3.68
N ASP A 78 -1.20 8.14 -3.32
CA ASP A 78 -0.48 9.02 -4.26
C ASP A 78 0.82 8.44 -4.81
N ILE A 79 1.41 7.43 -4.16
CA ILE A 79 2.59 6.73 -4.71
C ILE A 79 2.22 6.02 -6.02
N ALA A 80 0.98 5.54 -6.16
CA ALA A 80 0.50 5.01 -7.43
C ALA A 80 0.48 6.08 -8.53
N ASN A 81 0.20 7.34 -8.19
CA ASN A 81 0.24 8.46 -9.13
C ASN A 81 1.68 8.79 -9.51
N LEU A 82 2.62 8.82 -8.55
CA LEU A 82 4.06 8.92 -8.83
C LEU A 82 4.51 7.91 -9.88
N ILE A 83 4.15 6.63 -9.72
CA ILE A 83 4.55 5.56 -10.64
C ILE A 83 3.98 5.82 -12.04
N LYS A 84 2.71 6.24 -12.14
CA LYS A 84 2.07 6.55 -13.43
C LYS A 84 2.76 7.73 -14.11
N GLU A 85 3.01 8.80 -13.37
CA GLU A 85 3.65 10.02 -13.88
C GLU A 85 5.10 9.75 -14.30
N PHE A 86 5.86 9.01 -13.49
CA PHE A 86 7.22 8.59 -13.81
C PHE A 86 7.28 7.75 -15.09
N ARG A 87 6.36 6.80 -15.28
CA ARG A 87 6.25 6.01 -16.52
C ARG A 87 5.96 6.90 -17.73
N ALA A 88 5.08 7.89 -17.60
CA ALA A 88 4.80 8.85 -18.66
C ALA A 88 6.04 9.67 -19.03
N MET A 89 6.79 10.16 -18.04
CA MET A 89 8.03 10.90 -18.26
C MET A 89 9.12 10.03 -18.89
N ARG A 90 9.20 8.76 -18.50
CA ARG A 90 10.08 7.76 -19.12
C ARG A 90 9.75 7.55 -20.59
N HIS A 91 8.46 7.47 -20.93
CA HIS A 91 8.02 7.36 -22.31
C HIS A 91 8.37 8.59 -23.15
N LEU A 92 8.31 9.79 -22.56
CA LEU A 92 8.67 11.05 -23.21
C LEU A 92 10.19 11.31 -23.26
N GLY A 93 11.02 10.44 -22.68
CA GLY A 93 12.48 10.63 -22.63
C GLY A 93 12.95 11.75 -21.69
N MET A 94 12.10 12.19 -20.76
CA MET A 94 12.37 13.33 -19.86
C MET A 94 12.98 12.93 -18.51
N VAL A 95 13.33 11.65 -18.30
CA VAL A 95 13.85 11.15 -17.01
C VAL A 95 15.13 11.87 -16.59
N SER A 96 15.97 12.27 -17.54
CA SER A 96 17.22 12.99 -17.26
C SER A 96 17.02 14.38 -16.66
N GLN A 97 15.79 14.92 -16.74
CA GLN A 97 15.42 16.21 -16.16
C GLN A 97 14.82 16.07 -14.74
N LEU A 98 14.66 14.84 -14.25
CA LEU A 98 14.18 14.55 -12.90
C LEU A 98 15.33 14.56 -11.91
N LYS A 99 15.03 14.93 -10.65
CA LYS A 99 15.98 14.72 -9.56
C LYS A 99 16.26 13.22 -9.39
N TYR A 100 17.51 12.89 -9.09
CA TYR A 100 17.97 11.51 -8.93
C TYR A 100 17.14 10.74 -7.89
N ASP A 101 16.88 11.36 -6.75
CA ASP A 101 16.15 10.77 -5.62
C ASP A 101 14.72 10.36 -6.01
N ILE A 102 14.05 11.18 -6.83
CA ILE A 102 12.69 10.89 -7.33
C ILE A 102 12.72 9.67 -8.24
N SER A 103 13.71 9.57 -9.13
CA SER A 103 13.84 8.44 -10.03
C SER A 103 14.12 7.14 -9.27
N GLY A 104 14.99 7.19 -8.26
CA GLY A 104 15.25 6.06 -7.37
C GLY A 104 14.00 5.62 -6.61
N ALA A 105 13.28 6.57 -6.01
CA ALA A 105 12.04 6.31 -5.28
C ALA A 105 10.96 5.70 -6.16
N ALA A 106 10.75 6.23 -7.37
CA ALA A 106 9.75 5.73 -8.30
C ALA A 106 10.03 4.29 -8.75
N LEU A 107 11.31 3.95 -8.99
CA LEU A 107 11.72 2.59 -9.32
C LEU A 107 11.48 1.62 -8.15
N SER A 108 11.91 1.98 -6.94
CA SER A 108 11.64 1.15 -5.75
C SER A 108 10.14 1.00 -5.48
N ALA A 109 9.36 2.06 -5.69
CA ALA A 109 7.91 2.01 -5.54
C ALA A 109 7.25 1.08 -6.57
N GLU A 110 7.74 1.10 -7.81
CA GLU A 110 7.27 0.23 -8.90
C GLU A 110 7.44 -1.27 -8.53
N GLU A 111 8.51 -1.62 -7.82
CA GLU A 111 8.77 -2.99 -7.35
C GLU A 111 7.83 -3.42 -6.21
N VAL A 112 7.59 -2.54 -5.23
CA VAL A 112 6.75 -2.85 -4.06
C VAL A 112 5.26 -2.87 -4.39
N TYR A 113 4.84 -2.05 -5.36
CA TYR A 113 3.43 -1.75 -5.64
C TYR A 113 2.52 -2.99 -5.79
N PRO A 114 2.87 -4.03 -6.57
CA PRO A 114 2.01 -5.20 -6.72
C PRO A 114 1.74 -5.92 -5.40
N HIS A 115 2.73 -5.97 -4.50
CA HIS A 115 2.59 -6.58 -3.18
C HIS A 115 1.70 -5.73 -2.28
N ALA A 116 1.90 -4.41 -2.26
CA ALA A 116 1.09 -3.49 -1.46
C ALA A 116 -0.39 -3.53 -1.85
N VAL A 117 -0.69 -3.53 -3.15
CA VAL A 117 -2.06 -3.62 -3.66
C VAL A 117 -2.71 -4.96 -3.28
N ALA A 118 -2.02 -6.07 -3.51
CA ALA A 118 -2.55 -7.40 -3.20
C ALA A 118 -2.85 -7.57 -1.70
N LEU A 119 -1.95 -7.08 -0.83
CA LEU A 119 -2.15 -7.10 0.62
C LEU A 119 -3.33 -6.20 1.03
N SER A 120 -3.40 -4.99 0.49
CA SER A 120 -4.48 -4.03 0.79
C SER A 120 -5.84 -4.61 0.42
N ASP A 121 -5.97 -5.17 -0.78
CA ASP A 121 -7.21 -5.79 -1.23
C ASP A 121 -7.58 -7.02 -0.40
N THR A 122 -6.60 -7.81 0.03
CA THR A 122 -6.84 -8.99 0.88
C THR A 122 -7.35 -8.57 2.26
N VAL A 123 -6.71 -7.59 2.91
CA VAL A 123 -7.13 -7.06 4.21
C VAL A 123 -8.51 -6.41 4.10
N ARG A 124 -8.75 -5.60 3.06
CA ARG A 124 -10.06 -4.99 2.80
C ARG A 124 -11.15 -6.03 2.59
N THR A 125 -10.85 -7.11 1.87
CA THR A 125 -11.79 -8.22 1.67
C THR A 125 -12.16 -8.89 2.99
N PHE A 126 -11.19 -9.10 3.88
CA PHE A 126 -11.47 -9.66 5.21
C PHE A 126 -12.45 -8.77 5.99
N TYR A 127 -12.15 -7.48 6.14
CA TYR A 127 -13.02 -6.56 6.88
C TYR A 127 -14.40 -6.42 6.27
N TYR A 128 -14.50 -6.36 4.93
CA TYR A 128 -15.78 -6.32 4.23
C TYR A 128 -16.63 -7.58 4.45
N VAL A 129 -16.02 -8.76 4.46
CA VAL A 129 -16.73 -10.01 4.78
C VAL A 129 -17.12 -10.03 6.25
N HIS A 130 -16.20 -9.63 7.14
CA HIS A 130 -16.42 -9.61 8.57
C HIS A 130 -17.58 -8.69 8.98
N SER A 131 -17.70 -7.51 8.34
CA SER A 131 -18.77 -6.55 8.61
C SER A 131 -20.16 -7.02 8.17
N GLN A 132 -20.25 -8.05 7.31
CA GLN A 132 -21.53 -8.63 6.88
C GLN A 132 -22.01 -9.76 7.79
N ILE A 133 -21.21 -10.16 8.80
CA ILE A 133 -21.55 -11.28 9.67
C ILE A 133 -22.53 -10.82 10.75
N SER A 134 -23.69 -11.46 10.79
CA SER A 134 -24.63 -11.31 11.90
C SER A 134 -23.98 -11.71 13.22
N PRO A 135 -24.18 -10.98 14.33
CA PRO A 135 -23.58 -11.28 15.63
C PRO A 135 -23.75 -12.73 16.10
N GLU A 136 -24.89 -13.35 15.78
CA GLU A 136 -25.21 -14.74 16.12
C GLU A 136 -24.31 -15.78 15.41
N LEU A 137 -23.77 -15.43 14.24
CA LEU A 137 -22.90 -16.30 13.44
C LEU A 137 -21.42 -16.08 13.70
N GLN A 138 -21.04 -14.99 14.37
CA GLN A 138 -19.63 -14.68 14.67
C GLN A 138 -18.90 -15.81 15.41
N PRO A 139 -19.49 -16.47 16.44
CA PRO A 139 -18.81 -17.56 17.13
C PRO A 139 -18.46 -18.75 16.24
N LEU A 140 -19.24 -18.98 15.16
CA LEU A 140 -19.02 -20.08 14.22
C LEU A 140 -17.83 -19.84 13.29
N LEU A 141 -17.34 -18.61 13.23
CA LEU A 141 -16.18 -18.19 12.45
C LEU A 141 -15.00 -17.75 13.33
N ALA A 142 -15.10 -17.95 14.64
CA ALA A 142 -14.12 -17.46 15.61
C ALA A 142 -12.73 -18.08 15.39
N ALA A 143 -12.66 -19.36 15.00
CA ALA A 143 -11.39 -20.02 14.73
C ALA A 143 -10.65 -19.35 13.56
N GLU A 144 -11.35 -19.10 12.46
CA GLU A 144 -10.77 -18.51 11.27
C GLU A 144 -10.48 -17.01 11.45
N THR A 145 -11.29 -16.31 12.25
CA THR A 145 -10.98 -14.94 12.67
C THR A 145 -9.71 -14.89 13.52
N ASN A 146 -9.50 -15.87 14.40
CA ASN A 146 -8.24 -15.99 15.16
C ASN A 146 -7.05 -16.30 14.25
N ASP A 147 -7.19 -17.21 13.29
CA ASP A 147 -6.14 -17.52 12.30
C ASP A 147 -5.69 -16.24 11.56
N PHE A 148 -6.66 -15.40 11.14
CA PHE A 148 -6.35 -14.11 10.52
C PHE A 148 -5.59 -13.18 11.48
N HIS A 149 -6.02 -13.04 12.73
CA HIS A 149 -5.35 -12.20 13.72
C HIS A 149 -3.93 -12.70 14.06
N GLU A 150 -3.70 -14.01 14.10
CA GLU A 150 -2.38 -14.60 14.28
C GLU A 150 -1.46 -14.29 13.10
N LEU A 151 -1.95 -14.45 11.87
CA LEU A 151 -1.22 -14.03 10.68
C LEU A 151 -0.90 -12.54 10.74
N MET A 152 -1.87 -11.69 11.08
CA MET A 152 -1.64 -10.25 11.17
C MET A 152 -0.60 -9.90 12.24
N ARG A 153 -0.58 -10.60 13.38
CA ARG A 153 0.45 -10.41 14.42
C ARG A 153 1.85 -10.67 13.89
N ASP A 154 2.02 -11.67 13.03
CA ASP A 154 3.30 -11.92 12.36
C ASP A 154 3.57 -10.93 11.23
N GLY A 155 2.54 -10.52 10.49
CA GLY A 155 2.61 -9.49 9.46
C GLY A 155 3.07 -8.14 9.98
N MET A 156 2.70 -7.77 11.21
CA MET A 156 3.14 -6.54 11.88
C MET A 156 4.66 -6.46 12.09
N LYS A 157 5.36 -7.60 12.04
CA LYS A 157 6.83 -7.65 12.17
C LYS A 157 7.52 -7.50 10.81
N LEU A 158 6.78 -7.42 9.71
CA LEU A 158 7.33 -7.24 8.38
C LEU A 158 7.61 -5.77 8.09
N ASP A 159 8.70 -5.54 7.38
CA ASP A 159 9.07 -4.25 6.84
C ASP A 159 9.14 -4.30 5.31
N TRP A 160 9.18 -3.12 4.70
CA TRP A 160 9.36 -2.97 3.26
C TRP A 160 10.81 -3.16 2.81
N ASP A 161 11.73 -3.65 3.66
CA ASP A 161 13.12 -3.87 3.26
C ASP A 161 13.21 -5.04 2.27
N LEU A 162 13.14 -4.70 0.98
CA LEU A 162 13.10 -5.66 -0.12
C LEU A 162 14.35 -6.52 -0.21
N LEU A 163 15.51 -6.01 0.22
CA LEU A 163 16.78 -6.75 0.17
C LEU A 163 16.78 -7.96 1.10
N ILE A 164 16.04 -7.89 2.21
CA ILE A 164 16.06 -8.90 3.27
C ILE A 164 14.74 -9.69 3.29
N ASN A 165 13.62 -9.01 3.07
CA ASN A 165 12.31 -9.55 3.44
C ASN A 165 11.38 -9.89 2.27
N ILE A 166 11.77 -9.70 1.00
CA ILE A 166 10.88 -9.96 -0.14
C ILE A 166 10.30 -11.39 -0.16
N LYS A 167 11.13 -12.41 0.07
CA LYS A 167 10.66 -13.81 0.13
C LYS A 167 9.70 -14.06 1.29
N ARG A 168 9.92 -13.39 2.42
CA ARG A 168 9.06 -13.50 3.61
C ARG A 168 7.72 -12.81 3.35
N LEU A 169 7.76 -11.64 2.73
CA LEU A 169 6.59 -10.87 2.31
C LEU A 169 5.73 -11.64 1.30
N GLU A 170 6.33 -12.25 0.29
CA GLU A 170 5.60 -13.06 -0.69
C GLU A 170 4.95 -14.29 -0.06
N LYS A 171 5.68 -14.99 0.81
CA LYS A 171 5.14 -16.14 1.55
C LYS A 171 3.99 -15.70 2.45
N PHE A 172 4.17 -14.59 3.16
CA PHE A 172 3.13 -14.02 4.00
C PHE A 172 1.88 -13.64 3.20
N GLY A 173 2.04 -12.90 2.10
CA GLY A 173 0.92 -12.48 1.25
C GLY A 173 0.12 -13.67 0.69
N LYS A 174 0.81 -14.74 0.27
CA LYS A 174 0.14 -15.99 -0.16
C LYS A 174 -0.65 -16.64 0.97
N ASN A 175 -0.06 -16.73 2.16
CA ASN A 175 -0.73 -17.32 3.33
C ASN A 175 -1.95 -16.50 3.75
N LEU A 176 -1.80 -15.17 3.82
CA LEU A 176 -2.87 -14.24 4.16
C LEU A 176 -4.03 -14.36 3.15
N TYR A 177 -3.73 -14.33 1.85
CA TYR A 177 -4.72 -14.50 0.80
C TYR A 177 -5.50 -15.82 0.96
N ASN A 178 -4.80 -16.93 1.18
CA ASN A 178 -5.45 -18.24 1.34
C ASN A 178 -6.34 -18.28 2.59
N ALA A 179 -5.90 -17.71 3.71
CA ALA A 179 -6.68 -17.64 4.94
C ALA A 179 -7.96 -16.82 4.77
N VAL A 180 -7.85 -15.62 4.17
CA VAL A 180 -9.02 -14.76 3.92
C VAL A 180 -9.95 -15.37 2.88
N HIS A 181 -9.40 -16.03 1.85
CA HIS A 181 -10.22 -16.75 0.88
C HIS A 181 -11.00 -17.88 1.55
N HIS A 182 -10.35 -18.69 2.38
CA HIS A 182 -11.00 -19.75 3.16
C HIS A 182 -12.08 -19.21 4.10
N TYR A 183 -11.79 -18.11 4.79
CA TYR A 183 -12.75 -17.40 5.64
C TYR A 183 -14.01 -17.01 4.88
N ARG A 184 -13.84 -16.40 3.71
CA ARG A 184 -14.94 -15.96 2.84
C ARG A 184 -15.77 -17.14 2.32
N GLU A 185 -15.13 -18.24 1.93
CA GLU A 185 -15.84 -19.43 1.46
C GLU A 185 -16.66 -20.06 2.59
N LYS A 186 -16.09 -20.17 3.80
CA LYS A 186 -16.80 -20.64 5.00
C LYS A 186 -17.98 -19.75 5.35
N PHE A 187 -17.80 -18.42 5.34
CA PHE A 187 -18.89 -17.48 5.56
C PHE A 187 -20.03 -17.70 4.56
N ARG A 188 -19.70 -17.78 3.26
CA ARG A 188 -20.71 -18.02 2.21
C ARG A 188 -21.47 -19.33 2.42
N ASP A 189 -20.78 -20.38 2.85
CA ASP A 189 -21.42 -21.67 3.12
C ASP A 189 -22.28 -21.65 4.38
N LEU A 190 -21.88 -20.91 5.42
CA LEU A 190 -22.70 -20.70 6.62
C LEU A 190 -23.99 -19.94 6.29
N VAL A 191 -23.90 -18.83 5.54
CA VAL A 191 -25.06 -18.05 5.10
C VAL A 191 -26.05 -18.95 4.34
N ARG A 192 -25.56 -19.78 3.40
CA ARG A 192 -26.40 -20.74 2.67
C ARG A 192 -27.09 -21.76 3.57
N LYS A 193 -26.42 -22.23 4.63
CA LYS A 193 -26.99 -23.19 5.58
C LYS A 193 -28.07 -22.54 6.45
N VAL A 194 -27.82 -21.32 6.93
CA VAL A 194 -28.80 -20.56 7.73
C VAL A 194 -30.06 -20.29 6.91
N GLN A 195 -29.92 -19.82 5.67
CA GLN A 195 -31.06 -19.59 4.78
C GLN A 195 -31.91 -20.85 4.54
N LYS A 196 -31.28 -22.03 4.48
CA LYS A 196 -32.01 -23.30 4.36
C LYS A 196 -32.76 -23.67 5.63
N ILE A 197 -32.21 -23.33 6.80
CA ILE A 197 -32.85 -23.59 8.09
C ILE A 197 -34.06 -22.66 8.27
N GLU A 198 -33.95 -21.39 7.88
CA GLU A 198 -35.06 -20.42 7.96
C GLU A 198 -36.23 -20.73 7.03
N GLN A 199 -35.99 -21.50 5.97
CA GLN A 199 -37.01 -21.92 5.00
C GLN A 199 -37.73 -23.22 5.39
N CYS A 200 -37.27 -23.91 6.44
CA CYS A 200 -37.87 -25.14 6.97
C CYS A 200 -38.75 -24.84 8.19
#